data_AF-A0A2N9M9K8-F1
#
_entry.id   AF-A0A2N9M9K8-F1
#
_cell.length_a   1.000
_cell.length_b   1.000
_cell.length_c   1.000
_cell.angle_alpha   90.00
_cell.angle_beta   90.00
_cell.angle_gamma   90.00
#
_symmetry.space_group_name_H-M   'P 1'
#
loop_
_entity.id
_entity.type
_entity.pdbx_description
1 polymer ?
#
loop_
_entity_poly.entity_id
_entity_poly.type
_entity_poly.pdbx_seq_one_letter_code
_entity_poly.pdbx_strand_id
1 'polypeptide(L)'
;MMQTVQLSVADHVYAAAVREALSRSCACRVESVDRPDPGLESVLVLDESAFARLPLPLSNPERVVLITRKDPQLLALAWEAGIVSVVSEEDPINTVLLAIMAAALRVAKSHNVVAPSGISPSRAPVPASIPPQNRTSGSKRCKIQ
;
A
#
# COMPACT_ATOMS: atom_id res chain seq x y z
N MET A 1 11.72 -15.12 -2.11
CA MET A 1 12.37 -13.91 -2.66
C MET A 1 12.99 -13.14 -1.50
N MET A 2 14.22 -12.63 -1.64
CA MET A 2 14.83 -11.76 -0.63
C MET A 2 14.26 -10.35 -0.80
N GLN A 3 13.74 -9.77 0.26
CA GLN A 3 13.20 -8.40 0.23
C GLN A 3 14.34 -7.41 0.49
N THR A 4 14.45 -6.38 -0.35
CA THR A 4 15.40 -5.28 -0.15
C THR A 4 14.75 -4.18 0.67
N VAL A 5 15.49 -3.65 1.65
CA VAL A 5 15.10 -2.52 2.50
C VAL A 5 16.13 -1.42 2.30
N GLN A 6 15.69 -0.27 1.80
CA GLN A 6 16.50 0.95 1.73
C GLN A 6 16.30 1.73 3.03
N LEU A 7 17.38 1.94 3.78
CA LEU A 7 17.37 2.64 5.06
C LEU A 7 18.06 3.99 4.91
N SER A 8 17.29 5.07 5.04
CA SER A 8 17.76 6.46 4.99
C SER A 8 17.33 7.18 6.26
N VAL A 9 18.17 7.07 7.29
CA VAL A 9 17.96 7.66 8.62
C VAL A 9 19.28 8.33 9.04
N ALA A 10 19.21 9.58 9.46
CA ALA A 10 20.37 10.41 9.81
C ALA A 10 21.04 9.96 11.11
N ASP A 11 20.27 9.44 12.07
CA ASP A 11 20.85 8.81 13.26
C ASP A 11 21.49 7.46 12.87
N HIS A 12 22.81 7.49 12.70
CA HIS A 12 23.59 6.32 12.32
C HIS A 12 23.57 5.20 13.39
N VAL A 13 23.44 5.54 14.68
CA VAL A 13 23.40 4.55 15.77
C VAL A 13 22.07 3.81 15.72
N TYR A 14 20.98 4.56 15.61
CA TYR A 14 19.64 3.99 15.45
C TYR A 14 19.52 3.18 14.15
N ALA A 15 20.01 3.71 13.03
CA ALA A 15 20.02 3.01 11.74
C ALA A 15 20.80 1.69 11.82
N ALA A 16 21.95 1.68 12.51
CA ALA A 16 22.71 0.46 12.73
C ALA A 16 21.94 -0.57 13.56
N ALA A 17 21.22 -0.14 14.61
CA ALA A 17 20.39 -1.02 15.43
C ALA A 17 19.23 -1.64 14.63
N VAL A 18 18.53 -0.85 13.80
CA VAL A 18 17.48 -1.35 12.90
C VAL A 18 18.06 -2.36 11.91
N ARG A 19 19.19 -2.04 11.28
CA ARG A 19 19.87 -2.92 10.33
C ARG A 19 20.27 -4.26 10.97
N GLU A 20 20.88 -4.20 12.15
CA GLU A 20 21.30 -5.40 12.87
C GLU A 20 20.08 -6.26 13.25
N ALA A 21 19.03 -5.63 13.78
CA ALA A 21 17.82 -6.34 14.16
C ALA A 21 17.11 -6.99 12.95
N LEU A 22 17.01 -6.30 11.80
CA LEU A 22 16.50 -6.87 10.56
C LEU A 22 17.34 -8.07 10.10
N SER A 23 18.67 -7.97 10.17
CA SER A 23 19.56 -9.07 9.75
C SER A 23 19.40 -10.35 10.59
N ARG A 24 18.96 -10.22 11.86
CA ARG A 24 18.68 -11.36 12.73
C ARG A 24 17.27 -11.93 12.55
N SER A 25 16.29 -11.07 12.27
CA SER A 25 14.87 -11.41 12.30
C SER A 25 14.27 -11.78 10.94
N CYS A 26 14.85 -11.29 9.83
CA CYS A 26 14.33 -11.59 8.50
C CYS A 26 15.44 -11.85 7.47
N ALA A 27 15.12 -12.64 6.44
CA ALA A 27 15.97 -12.80 5.26
C ALA A 27 15.86 -11.59 4.32
N CYS A 28 16.03 -10.38 4.87
CA CYS A 28 15.99 -9.12 4.14
C CYS A 28 17.40 -8.58 3.90
N ARG A 29 17.65 -8.02 2.73
CA ARG A 29 18.88 -7.28 2.44
C ARG A 29 18.65 -5.82 2.79
N VAL A 30 19.41 -5.29 3.75
CA VAL A 30 19.30 -3.89 4.19
C VAL A 30 20.43 -3.07 3.58
N GLU A 31 20.07 -2.00 2.90
CA GLU A 31 20.99 -1.08 2.25
C GLU A 31 20.85 0.30 2.89
N SER A 32 21.91 0.78 3.53
CA SER A 32 21.97 2.15 4.03
C SER A 32 22.25 3.10 2.87
N VAL A 33 21.33 4.03 2.61
CA VAL A 33 21.38 4.92 1.44
C VAL A 33 21.09 6.37 1.83
N ASP A 34 21.83 7.31 1.25
CA ASP A 34 21.61 8.74 1.49
C ASP A 34 20.40 9.28 0.71
N ARG A 35 20.22 8.77 -0.51
CA ARG A 35 19.09 9.11 -1.38
C ARG A 35 18.34 7.83 -1.73
N PRO A 36 17.21 7.56 -1.06
CA PRO A 36 16.39 6.41 -1.36
C PRO A 36 15.68 6.57 -2.71
N ASP A 37 15.55 5.47 -3.46
CA ASP A 37 14.87 5.43 -4.76
C ASP A 37 13.49 4.77 -4.63
N PRO A 38 12.39 5.55 -4.72
CA PRO A 38 11.02 5.02 -4.65
C PRO A 38 10.61 4.16 -5.85
N GLY A 39 11.33 4.22 -6.96
CA GLY A 39 11.06 3.44 -8.17
C GLY A 39 11.53 1.99 -8.07
N LEU A 40 12.45 1.68 -7.16
CA LEU A 40 12.95 0.33 -6.96
C LEU A 40 11.96 -0.56 -6.22
N GLU A 41 12.08 -1.86 -6.44
CA GLU A 41 11.28 -2.85 -5.72
C GLU A 41 11.83 -3.12 -4.29
N SER A 42 11.86 -2.10 -3.43
CA SER A 42 12.24 -2.19 -2.02
C SER A 42 11.24 -1.58 -1.03
N VAL A 43 11.37 -1.93 0.25
CA VAL A 43 10.77 -1.15 1.36
C VAL A 43 11.65 0.07 1.63
N LEU A 44 11.05 1.22 1.88
CA LEU A 44 11.75 2.48 2.16
C LEU A 44 11.56 2.79 3.64
N VAL A 45 12.66 2.87 4.39
CA VAL A 45 12.64 3.25 5.81
C VAL A 45 13.32 4.59 5.93
N LEU A 46 12.54 5.61 6.29
CA LEU A 46 12.92 7.01 6.14
C LEU A 46 12.77 7.73 7.47
N ASP A 47 13.65 8.68 7.75
CA ASP A 47 13.36 9.73 8.72
C ASP A 47 12.67 10.94 8.05
N GLU A 48 12.33 11.94 8.87
CA GLU A 48 11.74 13.20 8.45
C GLU A 48 12.54 13.90 7.36
N SER A 49 13.87 13.90 7.49
CA SER A 49 14.78 14.57 6.57
C SER A 49 14.83 13.86 5.22
N ALA A 50 14.87 12.54 5.21
CA ALA A 50 14.86 11.72 4.01
C ALA A 50 13.51 11.80 3.29
N PHE A 51 12.41 11.80 4.04
CA PHE A 51 11.07 11.96 3.50
C PHE A 51 10.88 13.31 2.82
N ALA A 52 11.35 14.41 3.42
CA ALA A 52 11.25 15.75 2.83
C ALA A 52 12.02 15.90 1.49
N ARG A 53 12.97 15.01 1.20
CA ARG A 53 13.74 15.00 -0.07
C ARG A 53 13.08 14.17 -1.17
N LEU A 54 12.06 13.38 -0.86
CA LEU A 54 11.40 12.54 -1.85
C LEU A 54 10.50 13.34 -2.79
N PRO A 55 10.44 12.98 -4.08
CA PRO A 55 9.47 13.57 -4.99
C PRO A 55 8.06 13.13 -4.60
N LEU A 56 7.14 14.09 -4.53
CA LEU A 56 5.71 13.86 -4.34
C LEU A 56 4.95 14.09 -5.67
N PRO A 57 3.87 13.33 -5.95
CA PRO A 57 3.30 12.26 -5.14
C PRO A 57 4.16 10.97 -5.16
N LEU A 58 4.12 10.21 -4.07
CA LEU A 58 4.78 8.91 -3.98
C LEU A 58 4.06 7.89 -4.87
N SER A 59 4.82 7.13 -5.67
CA SER A 59 4.23 6.10 -6.54
C SER A 59 3.69 4.89 -5.78
N ASN A 60 4.29 4.55 -4.63
CA ASN A 60 3.92 3.38 -3.82
C ASN A 60 4.08 3.70 -2.32
N PRO A 61 3.24 4.57 -1.76
CA PRO A 61 3.40 5.07 -0.38
C PRO A 61 3.21 3.97 0.68
N GLU A 62 2.51 2.87 0.35
CA GLU A 62 2.30 1.75 1.25
C GLU A 62 3.59 0.98 1.60
N ARG A 63 4.65 1.21 0.83
CA ARG A 63 5.98 0.61 0.99
C ARG A 63 6.92 1.44 1.87
N VAL A 64 6.47 2.63 2.25
CA VAL A 64 7.24 3.56 3.07
C VAL A 64 6.92 3.29 4.54
N VAL A 65 7.96 3.21 5.34
CA VAL A 65 7.91 3.28 6.80
C VAL A 65 8.60 4.57 7.21
N LEU A 66 7.81 5.52 7.72
CA LEU A 66 8.33 6.79 8.21
C LEU A 66 8.62 6.69 9.70
N ILE A 67 9.85 7.04 10.09
CA ILE A 67 10.31 7.17 11.47
C ILE A 67 10.35 8.66 11.78
N THR A 68 9.49 9.11 12.67
CA THR A 68 9.27 10.54 12.92
C THR A 68 8.91 10.78 14.37
N ARG A 69 9.11 12.01 14.83
CA ARG A 69 8.52 12.46 16.09
C ARG A 69 7.01 12.42 16.00
N LYS A 70 6.37 12.31 17.17
CA LYS A 70 4.92 12.43 17.35
C LYS A 70 4.45 13.88 17.20
N ASP A 71 4.91 14.56 16.16
CA ASP A 71 4.48 15.91 15.80
C ASP A 71 3.25 15.85 14.89
N PRO A 72 2.13 16.50 15.25
CA PRO A 72 0.90 16.45 14.46
C PRO A 72 1.06 16.93 13.01
N GLN A 73 1.96 17.88 12.72
CA GLN A 73 2.14 18.39 11.36
C GLN A 73 2.84 17.36 10.48
N LEU A 74 3.89 16.71 10.99
CA LEU A 74 4.58 15.63 10.30
C LEU A 74 3.66 14.42 10.06
N LEU A 75 2.84 14.06 11.04
CA LEU A 75 1.85 12.99 10.89
C LEU A 75 0.81 13.33 9.82
N ALA A 76 0.35 14.58 9.75
CA ALA A 76 -0.55 15.04 8.70
C ALA A 76 0.12 14.96 7.31
N LEU A 77 1.38 15.38 7.18
CA LEU A 77 2.11 15.26 5.92
C LEU A 77 2.28 13.81 5.46
N ALA A 78 2.60 12.90 6.39
CA ALA A 78 2.69 11.48 6.10
C ALA A 78 1.35 10.91 5.62
N TRP A 79 0.25 11.32 6.27
CA TRP A 79 -1.10 10.95 5.88
C TRP A 79 -1.47 11.44 4.48
N GLU A 80 -1.24 12.72 4.19
CA GLU A 80 -1.50 13.30 2.86
C GLU A 80 -0.64 12.67 1.76
N ALA A 81 0.58 12.23 2.10
CA ALA A 81 1.44 11.47 1.19
C ALA A 81 0.99 10.00 1.01
N GLY A 82 -0.05 9.55 1.71
CA GLY A 82 -0.61 8.20 1.63
C GLY A 82 0.18 7.15 2.41
N ILE A 83 1.08 7.56 3.30
CA ILE A 83 1.92 6.64 4.09
C ILE A 83 1.06 5.98 5.16
N VAL A 84 1.01 4.65 5.14
CA VAL A 84 0.19 3.84 6.07
C VAL A 84 1.02 3.19 7.19
N SER A 85 2.30 3.51 7.29
CA SER A 85 3.19 2.99 8.32
C SER A 85 4.10 4.09 8.82
N VAL A 86 3.73 4.61 10.00
CA VAL A 86 4.45 5.67 10.70
C VAL A 86 4.75 5.17 12.10
N VAL A 87 6.01 5.28 12.52
CA VAL A 87 6.50 4.86 13.84
C VAL A 87 7.32 5.98 14.48
N SER A 88 7.39 5.98 15.80
CA SER A 88 8.20 6.92 16.57
C SER A 88 9.65 6.48 16.65
N GLU A 89 10.57 7.45 16.74
CA GLU A 89 11.97 7.20 17.12
C GLU A 89 12.07 6.48 18.48
N GLU A 90 11.11 6.78 19.37
CA GLU A 90 10.99 6.27 20.73
C GLU A 90 10.36 4.87 20.81
N ASP A 91 9.78 4.38 19.71
CA ASP A 91 9.11 3.10 19.71
C ASP A 91 10.14 1.96 19.89
N PRO A 92 9.78 0.88 20.59
CA PRO A 92 10.65 -0.28 20.70
C PRO A 92 11.08 -0.78 19.32
N ILE A 93 12.35 -1.20 19.19
CA ILE A 93 12.90 -1.66 17.91
C ILE A 93 12.04 -2.74 17.25
N ASN A 94 11.42 -3.62 18.04
CA ASN A 94 10.53 -4.66 17.55
C ASN A 94 9.28 -4.11 16.85
N THR A 95 8.73 -2.98 17.31
CA THR A 95 7.61 -2.29 16.66
C THR A 95 8.02 -1.79 15.27
N VAL A 96 9.22 -1.21 15.18
CA VAL A 96 9.80 -0.72 13.92
C VAL A 96 10.01 -1.89 12.95
N LEU A 97 10.57 -3.01 13.41
CA LEU A 97 10.71 -4.22 12.61
C LEU A 97 9.37 -4.72 12.08
N LEU A 98 8.34 -4.78 12.92
CA LEU A 98 7.01 -5.22 12.51
C LEU A 98 6.42 -4.29 11.45
N ALA A 99 6.60 -2.97 11.57
CA ALA A 99 6.16 -2.01 10.55
C ALA A 99 6.89 -2.23 9.22
N ILE A 100 8.21 -2.47 9.25
CA ILE A 100 9.03 -2.78 8.07
C ILE A 100 8.57 -4.08 7.42
N MET A 101 8.36 -5.14 8.19
CA MET A 101 7.85 -6.42 7.69
C MET A 101 6.46 -6.28 7.09
N ALA A 102 5.57 -5.52 7.74
CA ALA A 102 4.23 -5.26 7.22
C ALA A 102 4.27 -4.51 5.87
N ALA A 103 5.15 -3.52 5.74
CA ALA A 103 5.40 -2.85 4.46
C ALA A 103 5.92 -3.81 3.40
N ALA A 104 6.85 -4.69 3.77
CA ALA A 104 7.41 -5.68 2.87
C ALA A 104 6.36 -6.68 2.36
N LEU A 105 5.42 -7.09 3.21
CA LEU A 105 4.29 -7.95 2.80
C LEU A 105 3.37 -7.27 1.78
N ARG A 106 3.20 -5.94 1.87
CA ARG A 106 2.43 -5.18 0.87
C ARG A 106 3.13 -5.16 -0.48
N VAL A 107 4.47 -5.01 -0.52
CA VAL A 107 5.27 -5.14 -1.76
C VAL A 107 5.01 -6.47 -2.45
N ALA A 108 5.11 -7.57 -1.70
CA ALA A 108 4.93 -8.91 -2.25
C ALA A 108 3.50 -9.16 -2.78
N LYS A 109 2.49 -8.53 -2.17
CA LYS A 109 1.11 -8.63 -2.64
C LYS A 109 0.91 -7.88 -3.96
N SER A 110 1.48 -6.68 -4.10
CA SER A 110 1.42 -5.91 -5.35
C SER A 110 2.06 -6.66 -6.52
N HIS A 111 3.17 -7.37 -6.30
CA HIS A 111 3.81 -8.22 -7.31
C HIS A 111 2.90 -9.38 -7.77
N ASN A 112 2.11 -9.99 -6.87
CA ASN A 112 1.24 -11.11 -7.22
C ASN A 112 0.00 -10.70 -8.05
N VAL A 113 -0.32 -9.40 -8.13
CA VAL A 113 -1.43 -8.91 -8.96
C VAL A 113 -1.01 -8.79 -10.44
N VAL A 114 0.30 -8.79 -10.73
CA VAL A 114 0.84 -8.77 -12.11
C VAL A 114 0.91 -10.18 -12.70
N ALA A 115 -0.17 -10.94 -12.61
CA ALA A 115 -0.46 -11.94 -13.62
C ALA A 115 -1.41 -11.27 -14.63
N PRO A 116 -1.02 -11.04 -15.89
CA PRO A 116 -1.97 -10.66 -16.91
C PRO A 116 -2.85 -11.89 -17.12
N SER A 117 -3.97 -11.94 -16.39
CA SER A 117 -5.10 -12.75 -16.81
C SER A 117 -5.55 -12.13 -18.13
N GLY A 118 -5.01 -12.67 -19.23
CA GLY A 118 -5.34 -12.27 -20.58
C GLY A 118 -6.87 -12.25 -20.70
N ILE A 119 -7.39 -11.08 -20.98
CA ILE A 119 -8.80 -10.86 -21.21
C ILE A 119 -9.14 -11.68 -22.46
N SER A 120 -9.89 -12.77 -22.30
CA SER A 120 -10.65 -13.31 -23.43
C SER A 120 -11.91 -12.47 -23.55
N PRO A 121 -12.14 -11.72 -24.65
CA PRO A 121 -13.40 -11.04 -24.86
C PRO A 121 -14.43 -12.12 -25.18
N SER A 122 -15.13 -12.62 -24.16
CA SER A 122 -16.33 -13.42 -24.36
C SER A 122 -17.39 -12.50 -24.97
N ARG A 123 -17.46 -12.57 -26.29
CA ARG A 123 -18.61 -12.34 -27.19
C ARG A 123 -19.83 -11.72 -26.52
N ALA A 124 -20.23 -10.56 -27.05
CA ALA A 124 -21.39 -9.75 -26.68
C ALA A 124 -22.60 -10.57 -26.18
N PRO A 125 -23.32 -10.10 -25.13
CA PRO A 125 -24.60 -10.68 -24.77
C PRO A 125 -25.57 -10.48 -25.94
N VAL A 126 -26.10 -11.58 -26.44
CA VAL A 126 -27.27 -11.59 -27.32
C VAL A 126 -28.36 -10.70 -26.69
N PRO A 127 -28.99 -9.77 -27.42
CA PRO A 127 -30.10 -9.00 -26.87
C PRO A 127 -31.21 -9.97 -26.48
N ALA A 128 -31.61 -9.94 -25.20
CA ALA A 128 -32.69 -10.77 -24.69
C ALA A 128 -33.98 -10.50 -25.49
N SER A 129 -34.58 -11.56 -26.03
CA SER A 129 -35.87 -11.48 -26.70
C SER A 129 -36.94 -11.02 -25.71
N ILE A 130 -37.52 -9.86 -26.01
CA ILE A 130 -38.67 -9.28 -25.31
C ILE A 130 -39.85 -10.27 -25.41
N PRO A 131 -40.45 -10.71 -24.29
CA PRO A 131 -41.66 -11.53 -24.35
C PRO A 131 -42.82 -10.68 -24.86
N PRO A 132 -43.69 -11.20 -25.74
CA PRO A 132 -44.78 -10.42 -26.29
C PRO A 132 -45.77 -10.01 -25.19
N GLN A 133 -46.06 -8.71 -25.13
CA GLN A 133 -47.12 -8.14 -24.33
C GLN A 133 -48.47 -8.67 -24.82
N ASN A 134 -49.06 -9.61 -24.09
CA ASN A 134 -50.48 -9.86 -24.23
C ASN A 134 -51.25 -8.72 -23.57
N ARG A 135 -51.54 -7.69 -24.38
CA ARG A 135 -52.69 -6.82 -24.18
C ARG A 135 -53.95 -7.68 -24.26
N THR A 136 -54.66 -7.83 -23.16
CA THR A 136 -56.11 -8.05 -23.20
C THR A 136 -56.80 -6.92 -22.42
N SER A 137 -57.37 -6.03 -23.23
CA SER A 137 -58.29 -4.98 -22.84
C SER A 137 -59.69 -5.57 -22.62
N GLY A 138 -60.39 -5.12 -21.57
CA GLY A 138 -61.82 -5.38 -21.32
C GLY A 138 -62.13 -5.28 -19.82
N SER A 139 -62.46 -4.12 -19.24
CA SER A 139 -63.71 -3.35 -19.30
C SER A 139 -64.93 -4.01 -18.61
N LYS A 140 -65.31 -3.43 -17.44
CA LYS A 140 -66.63 -3.43 -16.75
C LYS A 140 -67.03 -4.78 -16.10
N ARG A 141 -67.62 -4.87 -14.89
CA ARG A 141 -68.80 -4.15 -14.34
C ARG A 141 -69.06 -4.60 -12.87
N CYS A 142 -69.71 -3.75 -12.07
CA CYS A 142 -70.19 -3.95 -10.69
C CYS A 142 -70.98 -5.25 -10.41
N LYS A 143 -70.93 -5.76 -9.16
CA LYS A 143 -72.16 -6.03 -8.38
C LYS A 143 -71.92 -6.14 -6.86
N ILE A 144 -72.65 -5.28 -6.15
CA ILE A 144 -73.26 -5.33 -4.81
C ILE A 144 -73.38 -6.73 -4.19
N GLN A 145 -73.01 -6.87 -2.91
CA GLN A 145 -73.90 -7.36 -1.85
C GLN A 145 -73.41 -6.90 -0.48
#